data_AF-A0A960MJR5-F1
#
_entry.id   AF-A0A960MJR5-F1
#
_cell.length_a   1.000
_cell.length_b   1.000
_cell.length_c   1.000
_cell.angle_alpha   90.00
_cell.angle_beta   90.00
_cell.angle_gamma   90.00
#
_symmetry.space_group_name_H-M   'P 1'
#
loop_
_entity.id
_entity.type
_entity.pdbx_description
1 polymer ?
#
loop_
_entity_poly.entity_id
_entity_poly.type
_entity_poly.pdbx_seq_one_letter_code
_entity_poly.pdbx_strand_id
1 'polypeptide(L)'
;MKKLFPIFFSTLPLLAVSPTIYMAPPEATPKALNESLSKGEKTAVAKEAAQKGTSEMMIISPEGRAKDIEAAIAFLKKHAPSTKPSIKLTNGSILSGIINVNVMPGGTLLIIQIASLKRVQYQIEKIENIDTIMTNGT
;
A
#
# COMPACT_ATOMS: atom_id res chain seq x y z
N MET A 1 -21.67 16.27 52.01
CA MET A 1 -20.46 15.76 52.69
C MET A 1 -19.46 15.30 51.64
N LYS A 2 -18.37 16.04 51.44
CA LYS A 2 -17.33 15.78 50.42
C LYS A 2 -16.29 14.82 51.01
N LYS A 3 -16.09 13.64 50.43
CA LYS A 3 -15.00 12.72 50.78
C LYS A 3 -13.88 12.84 49.74
N LEU A 4 -12.74 13.38 50.16
CA LEU A 4 -11.49 13.41 49.40
C LEU A 4 -10.91 11.98 49.34
N PHE A 5 -10.55 11.53 48.14
CA PHE A 5 -9.70 10.36 47.94
C PHE A 5 -8.25 10.82 47.72
N PRO A 6 -7.24 10.20 48.37
CA PRO A 6 -5.83 10.46 48.05
C PRO A 6 -5.41 9.65 46.82
N ILE A 7 -4.81 10.34 45.85
CA ILE A 7 -4.17 9.74 44.67
C ILE A 7 -2.71 9.47 45.03
N PHE A 8 -2.28 8.20 45.05
CA PHE A 8 -0.88 7.80 45.16
C PHE A 8 -0.24 7.78 43.77
N PHE A 9 0.68 8.69 43.50
CA PHE A 9 1.55 8.65 42.32
C PHE A 9 2.83 7.88 42.66
N SER A 10 2.99 6.69 42.08
CA SER A 10 4.22 5.91 42.07
C SER A 10 5.02 6.30 40.83
N THR A 11 6.12 7.02 41.01
CA THR A 11 7.06 7.37 39.93
C THR A 11 8.07 6.24 39.74
N LEU A 12 7.97 5.54 38.61
CA LEU A 12 8.99 4.59 38.14
C LEU A 12 10.17 5.35 37.51
N PRO A 13 11.44 4.99 37.78
CA PRO A 13 12.58 5.55 37.08
C PRO A 13 12.73 4.91 35.68
N LEU A 14 12.77 5.74 34.63
CA LEU A 14 13.22 5.33 33.30
C LEU A 14 14.75 5.18 33.32
N LEU A 15 15.25 3.95 33.19
CA LEU A 15 16.65 3.71 32.85
C LEU A 15 16.81 3.78 31.33
N ALA A 16 17.54 4.80 30.89
CA ALA A 16 17.97 4.97 29.50
C ALA A 16 19.09 3.97 29.19
N VAL A 17 18.84 3.07 28.23
CA VAL A 17 19.88 2.24 27.62
C VAL A 17 20.03 2.71 26.18
N SER A 18 21.09 3.49 25.94
CA SER A 18 21.53 3.86 24.60
C SER A 18 22.19 2.65 23.92
N PRO A 19 21.77 2.26 22.70
CA PRO A 19 22.46 1.23 21.95
C PRO A 19 23.80 1.77 21.42
N THR A 20 24.90 1.14 21.81
CA THR A 20 26.22 1.33 21.20
C THR A 20 26.17 0.80 19.77
N ILE A 21 26.09 1.71 18.80
CA ILE A 21 26.28 1.37 17.38
C ILE A 21 27.78 1.20 17.15
N TYR A 22 28.21 -0.04 16.96
CA TYR A 22 29.54 -0.36 16.47
C TYR A 22 29.57 -0.08 14.96
N MET A 23 30.06 1.10 14.54
CA MET A 23 30.33 1.39 13.14
C MET A 23 31.68 0.76 12.74
N ALA A 24 31.63 -0.23 11.86
CA ALA A 24 32.82 -0.75 11.20
C ALA A 24 33.38 0.31 10.19
N PRO A 25 34.71 0.44 10.07
CA PRO A 25 35.34 1.41 9.16
C PRO A 25 35.19 1.02 7.66
N PRO A 26 35.16 2.00 6.73
CA PRO A 26 34.91 1.75 5.31
C PRO A 26 36.19 1.73 4.46
N GLU A 27 36.67 0.57 4.02
CA GLU A 27 37.71 0.40 2.97
C GLU A 27 37.57 -1.03 2.39
N ALA A 28 37.72 -1.38 1.11
CA ALA A 28 38.05 -0.71 -0.14
C ALA A 28 37.54 -1.58 -1.31
N THR A 29 37.12 -0.96 -2.43
CA THR A 29 37.22 -1.55 -3.78
C THR A 29 38.22 -0.69 -4.55
N PRO A 30 39.15 -1.27 -5.36
CA PRO A 30 38.78 -1.67 -6.72
C PRO A 30 39.62 -2.82 -7.31
N LYS A 31 39.02 -3.63 -8.21
CA LYS A 31 39.71 -4.31 -9.32
C LYS A 31 38.68 -5.01 -10.23
N ALA A 32 38.14 -4.26 -11.19
CA ALA A 32 37.55 -4.83 -12.39
C ALA A 32 38.51 -4.58 -13.56
N LEU A 33 39.00 -5.69 -14.10
CA LEU A 33 40.00 -5.77 -15.16
C LEU A 33 39.38 -5.29 -16.48
N ASN A 34 40.02 -4.31 -17.12
CA ASN A 34 39.74 -3.91 -18.50
C ASN A 34 40.18 -5.04 -19.43
N GLU A 35 39.23 -5.70 -20.10
CA GLU A 35 39.50 -6.42 -21.34
C GLU A 35 38.78 -5.72 -22.50
N SER A 36 39.60 -5.05 -23.30
CA SER A 36 39.26 -4.44 -24.58
C SER A 36 39.21 -5.50 -25.67
N LEU A 37 38.06 -5.78 -26.27
CA LEU A 37 38.00 -6.43 -27.59
C LEU A 37 36.89 -5.83 -28.47
N SER A 38 37.37 -5.25 -29.58
CA SER A 38 36.74 -5.14 -30.91
C SER A 38 35.52 -4.23 -31.10
N LYS A 39 35.82 -2.97 -31.48
CA LYS A 39 34.99 -2.14 -32.37
C LYS A 39 34.94 -2.83 -33.74
N GLY A 40 33.80 -3.40 -34.14
CA GLY A 40 33.71 -4.03 -35.47
C GLY A 40 32.33 -4.33 -36.04
N GLU A 41 31.28 -4.59 -35.26
CA GLU A 41 30.01 -5.09 -35.83
C GLU A 41 28.76 -4.60 -35.05
N LYS A 42 28.56 -3.28 -34.97
CA LYS A 42 27.44 -2.66 -34.20
C LYS A 42 26.38 -1.95 -35.04
N THR A 43 26.19 -2.31 -36.32
CA THR A 43 25.21 -1.63 -37.18
C THR A 43 24.17 -2.53 -37.85
N ALA A 44 24.14 -3.84 -37.56
CA ALA A 44 23.11 -4.75 -38.09
C ALA A 44 22.08 -5.25 -37.05
N VAL A 45 22.29 -5.04 -35.75
CA VAL A 45 21.38 -5.55 -34.69
C VAL A 45 20.42 -4.48 -34.15
N ALA A 46 20.56 -3.22 -34.60
CA ALA A 46 19.72 -2.11 -34.12
C ALA A 46 18.29 -2.08 -34.71
N LYS A 47 17.93 -3.00 -35.62
CA LYS A 47 16.58 -3.05 -36.21
C LYS A 47 15.66 -4.14 -35.66
N GLU A 48 16.16 -5.09 -34.88
CA GLU A 48 15.31 -6.15 -34.28
C GLU A 48 14.95 -5.93 -32.81
N ALA A 49 15.64 -5.01 -32.11
CA ALA A 49 15.27 -4.64 -30.74
C ALA A 49 14.03 -3.72 -30.64
N ALA A 50 13.57 -3.17 -31.77
CA ALA A 50 12.42 -2.24 -31.81
C ALA A 50 11.05 -2.94 -31.84
N GLN A 51 11.00 -4.28 -31.85
CA GLN A 51 9.76 -5.03 -32.12
C GLN A 51 9.23 -5.88 -30.97
N LYS A 52 9.81 -5.80 -29.77
CA LYS A 52 9.24 -6.40 -28.56
C LYS A 52 9.17 -5.36 -27.46
N GLY A 53 8.09 -4.59 -27.47
CA GLY A 53 7.62 -3.92 -26.26
C GLY A 53 7.26 -5.00 -25.24
N THR A 54 8.26 -5.44 -24.47
CA THR A 54 8.04 -6.23 -23.27
C THR A 54 7.29 -5.34 -22.31
N SER A 55 5.96 -5.41 -22.36
CA SER A 55 5.11 -4.91 -21.31
C SER A 55 5.45 -5.73 -20.07
N GLU A 56 6.36 -5.23 -19.24
CA GLU A 56 6.72 -5.85 -17.97
C GLU A 56 5.46 -5.97 -17.12
N MET A 57 4.90 -7.18 -17.03
CA MET A 57 3.74 -7.45 -16.23
C MET A 57 4.18 -7.57 -14.77
N MET A 58 3.96 -6.52 -13.99
CA MET A 58 4.23 -6.55 -12.56
C MET A 58 3.17 -7.43 -11.86
N ILE A 59 3.60 -8.57 -11.31
CA ILE A 59 2.73 -9.47 -10.55
C ILE A 59 2.69 -8.97 -9.10
N ILE A 60 1.58 -8.35 -8.70
CA ILE A 60 1.33 -7.93 -7.33
C ILE A 60 0.61 -9.06 -6.59
N SER A 61 1.01 -9.36 -5.35
CA SER A 61 0.31 -10.36 -4.54
C SER A 61 -1.12 -9.89 -4.20
N PRO A 62 -2.12 -10.78 -4.14
CA PRO A 62 -3.50 -10.42 -3.79
C PRO A 62 -3.59 -9.69 -2.45
N GLU A 63 -2.80 -10.13 -1.46
CA GLU A 63 -2.74 -9.50 -0.14
C GLU A 63 -2.15 -8.08 -0.19
N GLY A 64 -1.08 -7.86 -0.96
CA GLY A 64 -0.52 -6.53 -1.15
C GLY A 64 -1.55 -5.58 -1.73
N ARG A 65 -2.20 -6.01 -2.83
CA ARG A 65 -3.25 -5.23 -3.48
C ARG A 65 -4.42 -4.92 -2.55
N ALA A 66 -4.84 -5.88 -1.71
CA ALA A 66 -5.92 -5.67 -0.75
C ALA A 66 -5.57 -4.62 0.32
N LYS A 67 -4.34 -4.66 0.85
CA LYS A 67 -3.83 -3.66 1.81
C LYS A 67 -3.71 -2.28 1.17
N ASP A 68 -3.29 -2.21 -0.09
CA ASP A 68 -3.23 -0.95 -0.83
C ASP A 68 -4.62 -0.30 -0.95
N ILE A 69 -5.65 -1.11 -1.22
CA ILE A 69 -7.04 -0.62 -1.28
C ILE A 69 -7.52 -0.12 0.09
N GLU A 70 -7.29 -0.90 1.15
CA GLU A 70 -7.64 -0.50 2.52
C GLU A 70 -6.96 0.82 2.90
N ALA A 71 -5.66 0.94 2.62
CA ALA A 71 -4.88 2.15 2.87
C ALA A 71 -5.37 3.34 2.02
N ALA A 72 -5.69 3.13 0.75
CA ALA A 72 -6.21 4.17 -0.13
C ALA A 72 -7.56 4.71 0.36
N ILE A 73 -8.48 3.84 0.79
CA ILE A 73 -9.77 4.26 1.36
C ILE A 73 -9.55 5.02 2.68
N ALA A 74 -8.66 4.54 3.55
CA ALA A 74 -8.32 5.23 4.78
C ALA A 74 -7.70 6.62 4.53
N PHE A 75 -6.82 6.73 3.53
CA PHE A 75 -6.22 7.98 3.08
C PHE A 75 -7.29 8.96 2.58
N LEU A 76 -8.17 8.51 1.68
CA LEU A 76 -9.24 9.36 1.13
C LEU A 76 -10.17 9.89 2.23
N LYS A 77 -10.52 9.06 3.22
CA LYS A 77 -11.34 9.51 4.36
C LYS A 77 -10.64 10.56 5.21
N LYS A 78 -9.32 10.44 5.39
CA LYS A 78 -8.54 11.36 6.22
C LYS A 78 -8.31 12.70 5.51
N HIS A 79 -8.03 12.67 4.20
CA HIS A 79 -7.63 13.85 3.44
C HIS A 79 -8.78 14.54 2.69
N ALA A 80 -9.86 13.82 2.38
CA ALA A 80 -11.04 14.34 1.70
C ALA A 80 -12.34 13.88 2.40
N PRO A 81 -12.58 14.28 3.67
CA PRO A 81 -13.70 13.76 4.48
C PRO A 81 -15.09 14.12 3.93
N SER A 82 -15.19 15.20 3.15
CA SER A 82 -16.42 15.58 2.44
C SER A 82 -16.73 14.66 1.25
N THR A 83 -15.72 13.98 0.72
CA THR A 83 -15.84 13.15 -0.47
C THR A 83 -16.03 11.70 -0.05
N LYS A 84 -17.15 11.10 -0.48
CA LYS A 84 -17.43 9.70 -0.16
C LYS A 84 -16.71 8.80 -1.15
N PRO A 85 -15.77 7.94 -0.70
CA PRO A 85 -15.11 7.01 -1.60
C PRO A 85 -16.13 6.02 -2.17
N SER A 86 -15.90 5.64 -3.42
CA SER A 86 -16.65 4.63 -4.14
C SER A 86 -15.68 3.63 -4.77
N ILE A 87 -16.11 2.40 -4.98
CA ILE A 87 -15.34 1.38 -5.69
C ILE A 87 -16.10 0.99 -6.95
N LYS A 88 -15.43 1.03 -8.09
CA LYS A 88 -15.92 0.46 -9.34
C LYS A 88 -15.48 -0.99 -9.43
N LEU A 89 -16.42 -1.88 -9.70
CA LEU A 89 -16.16 -3.30 -9.94
C LEU A 89 -15.90 -3.57 -11.42
N THR A 90 -15.24 -4.68 -11.72
CA THR A 90 -14.92 -5.11 -13.10
C THR A 90 -16.16 -5.36 -13.95
N ASN A 91 -17.31 -5.68 -13.33
CA ASN A 91 -18.60 -5.80 -14.00
C ASN A 91 -19.27 -4.44 -14.32
N GLY A 92 -18.61 -3.32 -14.00
CA GLY A 92 -19.11 -1.96 -14.22
C GLY A 92 -20.01 -1.40 -13.12
N SER A 93 -20.40 -2.20 -12.13
CA SER A 93 -21.18 -1.71 -10.98
C SER A 93 -20.32 -0.85 -10.05
N ILE A 94 -20.97 0.07 -9.33
CA ILE A 94 -20.30 1.04 -8.46
C ILE A 94 -20.85 0.88 -7.05
N LEU A 95 -19.96 0.59 -6.11
CA LEU A 95 -20.22 0.58 -4.68
C LEU A 95 -19.92 1.96 -4.11
N SER A 96 -20.95 2.77 -3.90
CA SER A 96 -20.80 4.13 -3.38
C SER A 96 -21.06 4.23 -1.89
N GLY A 97 -20.44 5.24 -1.26
CA GLY A 97 -20.67 5.51 0.16
C GLY A 97 -19.90 4.57 1.08
N ILE A 98 -18.67 4.22 0.71
CA ILE A 98 -17.84 3.29 1.48
C ILE A 98 -17.41 3.97 2.78
N ILE A 99 -17.74 3.30 3.90
CA ILE A 99 -17.35 3.71 5.25
C ILE A 99 -16.00 3.09 5.60
N ASN A 100 -15.83 1.81 5.36
CA ASN A 100 -14.63 1.08 5.72
C ASN A 100 -14.43 -0.13 4.80
N VAL A 101 -13.19 -0.58 4.69
CA VAL A 101 -12.82 -1.83 4.01
C VAL A 101 -11.91 -2.59 4.94
N ASN A 102 -12.24 -3.85 5.21
CA ASN A 102 -11.37 -4.75 5.97
C ASN A 102 -10.91 -5.89 5.06
N VAL A 103 -9.63 -6.23 5.11
CA VAL A 103 -9.05 -7.34 4.36
C VAL A 103 -9.22 -8.64 5.15
N MET A 104 -9.77 -9.68 4.52
CA MET A 104 -9.84 -11.01 5.13
C MET A 104 -8.47 -11.71 5.11
N PRO A 105 -8.22 -12.67 6.03
CA PRO A 105 -6.99 -13.47 6.00
C PRO A 105 -6.75 -14.09 4.60
N GLY A 106 -5.53 -13.98 4.10
CA GLY A 106 -5.15 -14.42 2.75
C GLY A 106 -5.34 -13.36 1.65
N GLY A 107 -5.99 -12.23 1.93
CA GLY A 107 -5.99 -11.07 1.02
C GLY A 107 -6.90 -11.18 -0.21
N THR A 108 -7.56 -12.30 -0.41
CA THR A 108 -8.39 -12.53 -1.60
C THR A 108 -9.78 -11.88 -1.51
N LEU A 109 -10.28 -11.67 -0.29
CA LEU A 109 -11.61 -11.14 -0.01
C LEU A 109 -11.54 -9.84 0.79
N LEU A 110 -12.42 -8.91 0.44
CA LEU A 110 -12.61 -7.64 1.11
C LEU A 110 -14.02 -7.60 1.72
N ILE A 111 -14.11 -7.15 2.97
CA ILE A 111 -15.37 -6.83 3.62
C ILE A 111 -15.56 -5.32 3.52
N ILE A 112 -16.50 -4.89 2.69
CA ILE A 112 -16.79 -3.48 2.40
C ILE A 112 -18.01 -3.07 3.21
N GLN A 113 -17.84 -2.07 4.07
CA GLN A 113 -18.89 -1.45 4.86
C GLN A 113 -19.43 -0.22 4.12
N ILE A 114 -20.72 -0.20 3.79
CA ILE A 114 -21.36 0.81 2.95
C ILE A 114 -22.43 1.57 3.74
N ALA A 115 -22.41 2.89 3.65
CA ALA A 115 -23.45 3.76 4.19
C ALA A 115 -24.66 3.78 3.26
N SER A 116 -25.80 3.27 3.74
CA SER A 116 -27.09 3.40 3.07
C SER A 116 -28.01 4.33 3.86
N LEU A 117 -29.07 4.83 3.22
CA LEU A 117 -30.02 5.79 3.80
C LEU A 117 -30.63 5.31 5.13
N LYS A 118 -30.84 4.00 5.27
CA LYS A 118 -31.54 3.41 6.42
C LYS A 118 -30.64 2.65 7.38
N ARG A 119 -29.46 2.19 6.92
CA ARG A 119 -28.57 1.31 7.69
C ARG A 119 -27.17 1.24 7.09
N VAL A 120 -26.24 0.69 7.86
CA VAL A 120 -24.98 0.18 7.34
C VAL A 120 -25.23 -1.15 6.63
N GLN A 121 -24.64 -1.34 5.45
CA GLN A 121 -24.63 -2.62 4.73
C GLN A 121 -23.22 -3.16 4.65
N TYR A 122 -23.09 -4.49 4.61
CA TYR A 122 -21.81 -5.17 4.42
C TYR A 122 -21.86 -5.94 3.11
N GLN A 123 -20.82 -5.80 2.30
CA GLN A 123 -20.68 -6.53 1.05
C GLN A 123 -19.30 -7.18 1.02
N ILE A 124 -19.27 -8.46 0.67
CA ILE A 124 -18.03 -9.21 0.51
C ILE A 124 -17.73 -9.25 -0.97
N GLU A 125 -16.55 -8.75 -1.36
CA GLU A 125 -16.09 -8.77 -2.73
C GLU A 125 -14.72 -9.43 -2.83
N LYS A 126 -14.48 -10.07 -3.97
CA LYS A 126 -13.14 -10.55 -4.29
C LYS A 126 -12.26 -9.40 -4.75
N ILE A 127 -10.98 -9.45 -4.40
CA ILE A 127 -9.99 -8.45 -4.83
C ILE A 127 -9.88 -8.35 -6.35
N GLU A 128 -10.06 -9.47 -7.06
CA GLU A 128 -10.04 -9.55 -8.52
C GLU A 128 -11.22 -8.83 -9.18
N ASN A 129 -12.33 -8.63 -8.46
CA ASN A 129 -13.50 -7.91 -8.95
C ASN A 129 -13.36 -6.39 -8.82
N ILE A 130 -12.33 -5.91 -8.12
CA ILE A 130 -12.12 -4.47 -7.94
C ILE A 130 -11.38 -3.93 -9.16
N ASP A 131 -11.96 -2.93 -9.80
CA ASP A 131 -11.32 -2.23 -10.93
C ASP A 131 -10.57 -0.99 -10.41
N THR A 132 -11.29 -0.05 -9.82
CA THR A 132 -10.73 1.25 -9.43
C THR A 132 -11.45 1.84 -8.21
N ILE A 133 -10.70 2.59 -7.40
CA ILE A 133 -11.25 3.44 -6.34
C ILE A 133 -11.54 4.82 -6.92
N MET A 134 -12.77 5.28 -6.74
CA MET A 134 -13.26 6.55 -7.24
C MET A 134 -13.61 7.48 -6.08
N THR A 135 -13.50 8.78 -6.32
CA THR A 135 -13.98 9.82 -5.42
C THR A 135 -15.08 10.58 -6.12
N ASN A 136 -16.32 10.51 -5.60
CA ASN A 136 -17.41 11.35 -6.10
C ASN A 136 -17.29 12.73 -5.45
N GLY A 137 -16.27 13.48 -5.88
CA GLY A 137 -16.13 14.91 -5.62
C GLY A 137 -16.54 15.65 -6.88
N THR A 138 -17.51 16.55 -6.74
CA THR A 138 -17.91 17.54 -7.75
C THR A 138 -16.74 18.30 -8.33
#